data_AF-A0A2G9G1B4-F1
#
_entry.id   AF-A0A2G9G1B4-F1
#
_cell.length_a   1.000
_cell.length_b   1.000
_cell.length_c   1.000
_cell.angle_alpha   90.00
_cell.angle_beta   90.00
_cell.angle_gamma   90.00
#
_symmetry.space_group_name_H-M   'P 1'
#
loop_
_entity.id
_entity.type
_entity.pdbx_description
1 polymer ?
#
loop_
_entity_poly.entity_id
_entity_poly.type
_entity_poly.pdbx_seq_one_letter_code
_entity_poly.pdbx_strand_id
1 'polypeptide(L)'
;MVTRDPSILVAHSEKTVLPKLEFFHSIGMPPHDIALVASRTPKILRCSLENCIVPFYGCLKNLLQSDEKAITVFKRATKFFLHGGLRQLPPNVAILKKYDVKEANVLFLIAQHPESLMMRSDELVKIVNRVIEFGIDVSKSVFVRAINVLYCTSKSTWEARKNAYRKWG
;
A
#
# COMPACT_ATOMS: atom_id res chain seq x y z
N MET A 1 10.82 3.12 18.47
CA MET A 1 10.49 4.42 17.85
C MET A 1 11.74 5.30 17.76
N VAL A 2 12.30 5.73 18.89
CA VAL A 2 13.49 6.62 18.97
C VAL A 2 14.70 6.09 18.17
N THR A 3 15.02 4.80 18.28
CA THR A 3 16.14 4.20 17.52
C THR A 3 15.99 4.26 16.00
N ARG A 4 14.74 4.32 15.49
CA ARG A 4 14.45 4.36 14.04
C ARG A 4 14.31 5.78 13.51
N ASP A 5 13.98 6.73 14.38
CA ASP A 5 13.88 8.16 14.05
C ASP A 5 14.20 9.01 15.30
N PRO A 6 15.49 9.23 15.61
CA PRO A 6 15.89 10.01 16.78
C PRO A 6 15.39 11.46 16.71
N SER A 7 15.12 11.96 15.50
CA SER A 7 14.66 13.33 15.27
C SER A 7 13.25 13.61 15.80
N ILE A 8 12.55 12.59 16.29
CA ILE A 8 11.30 12.74 17.03
C ILE A 8 11.50 13.39 18.40
N LEU A 9 12.67 13.22 19.02
CA LEU A 9 12.97 13.79 20.34
C LEU A 9 13.13 15.32 20.32
N VAL A 10 13.49 15.86 19.15
CA VAL A 10 13.64 17.31 18.93
C VAL A 10 12.43 17.93 18.22
N ALA A 11 11.39 17.13 17.93
CA ALA A 11 10.18 17.64 17.30
C ALA A 11 9.35 18.43 18.33
N HIS A 12 8.83 19.59 17.93
CA HIS A 12 7.88 20.33 18.75
C HIS A 12 6.61 19.51 18.96
N SER A 13 6.31 19.12 20.20
CA SER A 13 5.16 18.28 20.53
C SER A 13 3.84 18.90 20.06
N GLU A 14 3.57 20.15 20.45
CA GLU A 14 2.32 20.85 20.15
C GLU A 14 2.15 21.22 18.67
N LYS A 15 3.23 21.64 18.01
CA LYS A 15 3.17 22.12 16.62
C LYS A 15 3.33 21.00 15.60
N THR A 16 4.08 19.96 15.95
CA THR A 16 4.42 18.89 15.02
C THR A 16 3.68 17.62 15.33
N VAL A 17 3.69 17.11 16.56
CA VAL A 17 3.17 15.75 16.84
C VAL A 17 1.67 15.77 17.11
N LEU A 18 1.20 16.66 17.99
CA LEU A 18 -0.19 16.74 18.45
C LEU A 18 -1.21 16.82 17.31
N PRO A 19 -1.03 17.66 16.25
CA PRO A 19 -2.02 17.76 15.19
C PRO A 19 -2.23 16.45 14.41
N LYS A 20 -1.21 15.57 14.35
CA LYS A 20 -1.35 14.27 13.70
C LYS A 20 -2.12 13.30 14.57
N LEU A 21 -1.89 13.33 15.89
CA LEU A 21 -2.63 12.50 16.83
C LEU A 21 -4.10 12.90 16.87
N GLU A 22 -4.39 14.21 16.89
CA GLU A 22 -5.75 14.75 16.82
C GLU A 22 -6.43 14.37 15.51
N PHE A 23 -5.72 14.46 14.38
CA PHE A 23 -6.26 14.00 13.10
C PHE A 23 -6.57 12.50 13.11
N PHE A 24 -5.67 11.65 13.61
CA PHE A 24 -5.94 10.21 13.66
C PHE A 24 -7.14 9.89 14.56
N HIS A 25 -7.28 10.62 15.67
CA HIS A 25 -8.45 10.50 16.53
C HIS A 25 -9.73 10.97 15.82
N SER A 26 -9.69 12.08 15.08
CA SER A 26 -10.87 12.65 14.41
C SER A 26 -11.41 11.78 13.28
N ILE A 27 -10.55 10.97 12.63
CA ILE A 27 -10.99 9.96 11.66
C ILE A 27 -11.47 8.66 12.31
N GLY A 28 -11.44 8.55 13.64
CA GLY A 28 -11.90 7.37 14.38
C GLY A 28 -10.85 6.26 14.50
N MET A 29 -9.55 6.56 14.35
CA MET A 29 -8.50 5.56 14.56
C MET A 29 -8.36 5.23 16.07
N PRO A 30 -8.45 3.95 16.48
CA PRO A 30 -8.30 3.58 17.88
C PRO A 30 -6.90 3.95 18.43
N PRO A 31 -6.78 4.33 19.72
CA PRO A 31 -5.48 4.70 20.31
C PRO A 31 -4.37 3.65 20.13
N HIS A 32 -4.72 2.36 20.23
CA HIS A 32 -3.76 1.27 20.02
C HIS A 32 -3.22 1.22 18.58
N ASP A 33 -4.05 1.59 17.60
CA ASP A 33 -3.67 1.66 16.19
C ASP A 33 -2.80 2.87 15.89
N ILE A 34 -3.10 4.01 16.52
CA ILE A 34 -2.24 5.20 16.45
C ILE A 34 -0.84 4.87 16.98
N ALA A 35 -0.77 4.22 18.15
CA ALA A 35 0.49 3.78 18.75
C ALA A 35 1.23 2.78 17.83
N LEU A 36 0.51 1.85 17.20
CA LEU A 36 1.08 0.89 16.26
C LEU A 36 1.69 1.57 15.04
N VAL A 37 0.97 2.53 14.44
CA VAL A 37 1.42 3.29 13.26
C VAL A 37 2.65 4.12 13.60
N ALA A 38 2.61 4.88 14.70
CA ALA A 38 3.73 5.68 15.18
C ALA A 38 4.97 4.83 15.48
N SER A 39 4.79 3.66 16.11
CA SER A 39 5.89 2.76 16.46
C SER A 39 6.53 2.12 15.23
N ARG A 40 5.72 1.70 14.25
CA ARG A 40 6.19 1.07 13.01
C ARG A 40 6.80 2.07 12.04
N THR A 41 6.28 3.29 11.99
CA THR A 41 6.68 4.33 11.04
C THR A 41 6.76 5.69 11.72
N PRO A 42 7.79 5.96 12.55
CA PRO A 42 7.86 7.19 13.35
C PRO A 42 7.81 8.48 12.52
N LYS A 43 8.34 8.43 11.28
CA LYS A 43 8.32 9.52 10.29
C LYS A 43 6.91 10.07 10.04
N ILE A 44 5.85 9.29 10.28
CA ILE A 44 4.47 9.74 10.15
C ILE A 44 4.13 10.90 11.11
N LEU A 45 4.79 10.98 12.27
CA LEU A 45 4.56 12.06 13.23
C LEU A 45 5.30 13.35 12.87
N ARG A 46 6.19 13.30 11.87
CA ARG A 46 7.00 14.44 11.40
C ARG A 46 6.68 14.88 9.97
N CYS A 47 5.93 14.10 9.20
CA CYS A 47 5.52 14.53 7.86
C CYS A 47 4.43 15.62 7.93
N SER A 48 4.19 16.31 6.82
CA SER A 48 3.11 17.30 6.75
C SER A 48 1.76 16.61 6.87
N LEU A 49 0.89 17.15 7.73
CA LEU A 49 -0.46 16.64 7.90
C LEU A 49 -1.25 16.86 6.60
N GLU A 50 -1.21 18.08 6.08
CA GLU A 50 -1.99 18.60 4.95
C GLU A 50 -1.51 18.04 3.61
N ASN A 51 -0.20 17.87 3.43
CA ASN A 51 0.38 17.43 2.16
C ASN A 51 0.69 15.93 2.11
N CYS A 52 0.58 15.22 3.25
CA CYS A 52 0.94 13.82 3.33
C CYS A 52 -0.22 12.98 3.90
N ILE A 53 -0.57 13.17 5.16
CA ILE A 53 -1.50 12.27 5.86
C ILE A 53 -2.94 12.43 5.35
N VAL A 54 -3.45 13.67 5.27
CA VAL A 54 -4.82 13.97 4.84
C VAL A 54 -5.08 13.48 3.42
N PRO A 55 -4.23 13.78 2.41
CA PRO A 55 -4.43 13.30 1.05
C PRO A 55 -4.38 11.77 0.94
N PHE A 56 -3.52 11.12 1.72
CA PHE A 56 -3.44 9.66 1.70
C PHE A 56 -4.70 9.02 2.26
N TYR A 57 -5.14 9.49 3.42
CA TYR A 57 -6.38 9.05 4.02
C TYR A 57 -7.57 9.30 3.09
N GLY A 58 -7.68 10.50 2.53
CA GLY A 58 -8.75 10.87 1.61
C GLY A 58 -8.79 10.00 0.36
N CYS A 59 -7.63 9.69 -0.23
CA CYS A 59 -7.54 8.78 -1.37
C CYS A 59 -8.06 7.37 -1.03
N LEU A 60 -7.63 6.81 0.11
CA LEU A 60 -8.11 5.50 0.55
C LEU A 60 -9.60 5.50 0.86
N LYS A 61 -10.10 6.54 1.53
CA LYS A 61 -11.53 6.70 1.84
C LYS A 61 -12.36 6.78 0.56
N ASN A 62 -11.90 7.54 -0.44
CA ASN A 62 -12.57 7.65 -1.73
C ASN A 62 -12.55 6.34 -2.54
N LEU A 63 -11.49 5.53 -2.43
CA LEU A 63 -11.43 4.24 -3.12
C LEU A 63 -12.26 3.16 -2.43
N LEU A 64 -12.24 3.13 -1.09
CA LEU A 64 -12.81 2.03 -0.29
C LEU A 64 -14.23 2.34 0.23
N GLN A 65 -14.66 3.60 0.12
CA GLN A 65 -15.98 4.08 0.56
C GLN A 65 -16.30 3.70 2.02
N SER A 66 -15.27 3.69 2.88
CA SER A 66 -15.37 3.28 4.29
C SER A 66 -14.16 3.79 5.08
N ASP A 67 -14.42 4.51 6.18
CA ASP A 67 -13.38 4.96 7.11
C ASP A 67 -12.64 3.77 7.75
N GLU A 68 -13.36 2.73 8.18
CA GLU A 68 -12.78 1.52 8.77
C GLU A 68 -11.80 0.82 7.82
N LYS A 69 -12.20 0.62 6.55
CA LYS A 69 -11.34 0.02 5.53
C LYS A 69 -10.16 0.93 5.21
N ALA A 70 -10.39 2.24 5.11
CA ALA A 70 -9.33 3.21 4.85
C ALA A 70 -8.27 3.22 5.97
N ILE A 71 -8.68 3.22 7.24
CA ILE A 71 -7.78 3.10 8.40
C ILE A 71 -6.99 1.79 8.34
N THR A 72 -7.66 0.68 8.05
CA THR A 72 -7.03 -0.65 7.95
C THR A 72 -5.92 -0.66 6.90
N VAL A 73 -6.17 -0.10 5.72
CA VAL A 73 -5.18 -0.02 4.63
C VAL A 73 -4.09 0.99 4.97
N PHE A 74 -4.44 2.14 5.54
CA PHE A 74 -3.52 3.19 5.95
C PHE A 74 -2.43 2.62 6.87
N LYS A 75 -2.83 1.86 7.90
CA LYS A 75 -1.92 1.21 8.86
C LYS A 75 -0.91 0.28 8.20
N ARG A 76 -1.34 -0.45 7.15
CA ARG A 76 -0.50 -1.41 6.44
C ARG A 76 0.45 -0.71 5.47
N ALA A 77 -0.04 0.31 4.77
CA ALA A 77 0.67 0.97 3.69
C ALA A 77 1.48 2.21 4.10
N THR A 78 1.40 2.66 5.37
CA THR A 78 2.03 3.91 5.85
C THR A 78 3.48 4.06 5.40
N LYS A 79 4.28 2.99 5.49
CA LYS A 79 5.69 3.00 5.09
C LYS A 79 5.86 3.31 3.60
N PHE A 80 5.16 2.58 2.73
CA PHE A 80 5.26 2.75 1.27
C PHE A 80 4.76 4.11 0.82
N PHE A 81 3.71 4.59 1.49
CA PHE A 81 3.16 5.90 1.24
C PHE A 81 4.18 7.04 1.45
N LEU A 82 4.91 7.03 2.58
CA LEU A 82 5.91 8.05 2.91
C LEU A 82 7.11 8.08 1.96
N HIS A 83 7.21 7.12 1.04
CA HIS A 83 8.20 7.07 -0.04
C HIS A 83 7.61 7.46 -1.41
N GLY A 84 6.45 8.14 -1.44
CA GLY A 84 5.83 8.66 -2.66
C GLY A 84 4.82 7.71 -3.32
N GLY A 85 4.51 6.58 -2.69
CA GLY A 85 3.64 5.54 -3.25
C GLY A 85 2.22 5.98 -3.60
N LEU A 86 1.66 7.01 -2.92
CA LEU A 86 0.29 7.50 -3.20
C LEU A 86 0.11 7.97 -4.63
N ARG A 87 1.13 8.60 -5.21
CA ARG A 87 1.03 9.13 -6.58
C ARG A 87 0.79 8.01 -7.61
N GLN A 88 1.20 6.79 -7.28
CA GLN A 88 1.05 5.63 -8.15
C GLN A 88 -0.29 4.91 -7.96
N LEU A 89 -0.96 5.07 -6.81
CA LEU A 89 -2.16 4.30 -6.51
C LEU A 89 -3.33 4.60 -7.48
N PRO A 90 -3.77 5.87 -7.70
CA PRO A 90 -4.81 6.15 -8.68
C PRO A 90 -4.51 5.70 -10.12
N PRO A 91 -3.33 5.98 -10.73
CA PRO A 91 -3.07 5.52 -12.09
C PRO A 91 -2.98 3.98 -12.18
N ASN A 92 -2.45 3.31 -11.16
CA ASN A 92 -2.39 1.84 -11.13
C ASN A 92 -3.77 1.20 -11.00
N VAL A 93 -4.68 1.80 -10.24
CA VAL A 93 -6.10 1.40 -10.21
C VAL A 93 -6.74 1.56 -11.58
N ALA A 94 -6.50 2.69 -12.27
CA ALA A 94 -7.01 2.92 -13.61
C ALA A 94 -6.45 1.91 -14.64
N ILE A 95 -5.17 1.54 -14.52
CA ILE A 95 -4.57 0.48 -15.34
C ILE A 95 -5.31 -0.84 -15.14
N LEU A 96 -5.51 -1.30 -13.90
CA LEU A 96 -6.24 -2.54 -13.68
C LEU A 96 -7.66 -2.52 -14.25
N LYS A 97 -8.36 -1.38 -14.14
CA LYS A 97 -9.69 -1.21 -14.76
C LYS A 97 -9.62 -1.28 -16.29
N LYS A 98 -8.57 -0.74 -16.92
CA LYS A 98 -8.33 -0.83 -18.38
C LYS A 98 -8.09 -2.26 -18.87
N TYR A 99 -7.58 -3.14 -18.00
CA TYR A 99 -7.42 -4.57 -18.27
C TYR A 99 -8.65 -5.41 -17.87
N ASP A 100 -9.81 -4.76 -17.69
CA ASP A 100 -11.08 -5.39 -17.32
C ASP A 100 -11.03 -6.18 -16.00
N VAL A 101 -10.11 -5.84 -15.09
CA VAL A 101 -10.08 -6.43 -13.75
C VAL A 101 -11.29 -5.91 -12.98
N LYS A 102 -12.13 -6.83 -12.51
CA LYS A 102 -13.33 -6.51 -11.72
C LYS A 102 -13.01 -5.62 -10.54
N GLU A 103 -13.87 -4.63 -10.29
CA GLU A 103 -13.70 -3.68 -9.18
C GLU A 103 -13.53 -4.37 -7.83
N ALA A 104 -14.30 -5.43 -7.55
CA ALA A 104 -14.14 -6.22 -6.32
C ALA A 104 -12.73 -6.82 -6.14
N ASN A 105 -12.08 -7.24 -7.23
CA ASN A 105 -10.71 -7.76 -7.19
C ASN A 105 -9.68 -6.64 -6.98
N VAL A 106 -9.91 -5.46 -7.58
CA VAL A 106 -9.07 -4.27 -7.35
C VAL A 106 -9.17 -3.82 -5.89
N LEU A 107 -10.38 -3.72 -5.34
CA LEU A 107 -10.61 -3.38 -3.94
C LEU A 107 -10.00 -4.43 -3.00
N PHE A 108 -10.10 -5.72 -3.34
CA PHE A 108 -9.42 -6.78 -2.60
C PHE A 108 -7.89 -6.58 -2.60
N LEU A 109 -7.29 -6.23 -3.74
CA LEU A 109 -5.86 -5.98 -3.84
C LEU A 109 -5.43 -4.76 -3.01
N ILE A 110 -6.18 -3.66 -3.07
CA ILE A 110 -5.94 -2.47 -2.23
C ILE A 110 -6.03 -2.83 -0.75
N ALA A 111 -7.05 -3.61 -0.38
CA ALA A 111 -7.30 -3.99 1.01
C ALA A 111 -6.25 -4.95 1.58
N GLN A 112 -5.71 -5.85 0.76
CA GLN A 112 -4.80 -6.90 1.21
C GLN A 112 -3.32 -6.57 0.96
N HIS A 113 -2.99 -6.04 -0.22
CA HIS A 113 -1.62 -5.80 -0.69
C HIS A 113 -1.49 -4.42 -1.37
N PRO A 114 -1.78 -3.32 -0.66
CA PRO A 114 -1.72 -1.96 -1.23
C PRO A 114 -0.35 -1.63 -1.85
N GLU A 115 0.73 -2.21 -1.32
CA GLU A 115 2.10 -2.03 -1.81
C GLU A 115 2.29 -2.40 -3.29
N SER A 116 1.60 -3.43 -3.78
CA SER A 116 1.70 -3.83 -5.19
C SER A 116 1.05 -2.81 -6.13
N LEU A 117 0.23 -1.89 -5.62
CA LEU A 117 -0.34 -0.79 -6.41
C LEU A 117 0.41 0.52 -6.22
N MET A 118 1.47 0.54 -5.42
CA MET A 118 2.32 1.72 -5.19
C MET A 118 3.62 1.68 -5.99
N MET A 119 3.82 0.66 -6.83
CA MET A 119 4.95 0.57 -7.76
C MET A 119 4.81 1.53 -8.94
N ARG A 120 5.88 1.73 -9.72
CA ARG A 120 5.78 2.50 -10.96
C ARG A 120 4.78 1.84 -11.92
N SER A 121 3.98 2.64 -12.61
CA SER A 121 2.98 2.13 -13.56
C SER A 121 3.55 1.28 -14.69
N ASP A 122 4.76 1.57 -15.18
CA ASP A 122 5.42 0.74 -16.21
C ASP A 122 5.76 -0.67 -15.70
N GLU A 123 6.14 -0.79 -14.43
CA GLU A 123 6.40 -2.08 -13.78
C GLU A 123 5.10 -2.85 -13.55
N LEU A 124 4.01 -2.16 -13.17
CA LEU A 124 2.70 -2.81 -13.03
C LEU A 124 2.24 -3.40 -14.35
N VAL A 125 2.35 -2.66 -15.46
CA VAL A 125 1.97 -3.15 -16.79
C VAL A 125 2.75 -4.40 -17.18
N LYS A 126 4.08 -4.44 -16.90
CA LYS A 126 4.90 -5.64 -17.13
C LYS A 126 4.39 -6.84 -16.32
N ILE A 127 4.05 -6.63 -15.04
CA ILE A 127 3.52 -7.70 -14.19
C ILE A 127 2.15 -8.16 -14.69
N VAL A 128 1.24 -7.24 -15.01
CA VAL A 128 -0.12 -7.56 -15.52
C VAL A 128 -0.02 -8.39 -16.80
N ASN A 129 0.77 -7.96 -17.78
CA ASN A 129 0.98 -8.71 -19.02
C ASN A 129 1.56 -10.10 -18.75
N ARG A 130 2.51 -10.22 -17.83
CA ARG A 130 3.08 -11.51 -17.44
C ARG A 130 2.06 -12.46 -16.80
N VAL A 131 1.13 -11.94 -15.98
CA VAL A 131 0.03 -12.75 -15.42
C VAL A 131 -0.91 -13.23 -16.52
N ILE A 132 -1.19 -12.39 -17.52
CA ILE A 132 -1.99 -12.75 -18.70
C ILE A 132 -1.29 -13.82 -19.54
N GLU A 133 0.03 -13.70 -19.75
CA GLU A 133 0.86 -14.72 -20.45
C GLU A 133 0.84 -16.08 -19.73
N PHE A 134 0.64 -16.11 -18.41
CA PHE A 134 0.43 -17.36 -17.67
C PHE A 134 -0.97 -17.98 -17.86
N GLY A 135 -1.83 -17.37 -18.68
CA GLY A 135 -3.19 -17.83 -18.94
C GLY A 135 -4.15 -17.61 -17.76
N ILE A 136 -3.79 -16.75 -16.81
CA ILE A 136 -4.66 -16.45 -15.67
C ILE A 136 -5.73 -15.45 -16.08
N ASP A 137 -7.00 -15.86 -15.95
CA ASP A 137 -8.17 -15.05 -16.28
C ASP A 137 -8.28 -13.79 -15.39
N VAL A 138 -8.29 -12.61 -16.03
CA VAL A 138 -8.40 -11.27 -15.41
C VAL A 138 -9.65 -11.10 -14.53
N SER A 139 -10.70 -11.88 -14.80
CA SER A 139 -11.98 -11.83 -14.10
C SER A 139 -11.95 -12.54 -12.74
N LYS A 140 -10.91 -13.36 -12.47
CA LYS A 140 -10.78 -14.18 -11.26
C LYS A 140 -9.93 -13.48 -10.20
N SER A 141 -10.25 -13.71 -8.92
CA SER A 141 -9.47 -13.15 -7.80
C SER A 141 -8.03 -13.66 -7.73
N VAL A 142 -7.75 -14.81 -8.35
CA VAL A 142 -6.38 -15.35 -8.44
C VAL A 142 -5.47 -14.45 -9.29
N PHE A 143 -6.03 -13.67 -10.21
CA PHE A 143 -5.29 -12.72 -11.04
C PHE A 143 -4.56 -11.68 -10.20
N VAL A 144 -5.30 -10.99 -9.32
CA VAL A 144 -4.72 -9.95 -8.45
C VAL A 144 -3.78 -10.54 -7.38
N ARG A 145 -3.99 -11.79 -6.97
CA ARG A 145 -3.03 -12.51 -6.12
C ARG A 145 -1.71 -12.76 -6.85
N ALA A 146 -1.77 -13.17 -8.12
CA ALA A 146 -0.58 -13.38 -8.94
C ALA A 146 0.20 -12.08 -9.15
N ILE A 147 -0.48 -10.94 -9.34
CA ILE A 147 0.16 -9.61 -9.36
C ILE A 147 0.98 -9.37 -8.10
N ASN A 148 0.38 -9.58 -6.91
CA ASN A 148 1.10 -9.40 -5.65
C ASN A 148 2.28 -10.37 -5.50
N VAL A 149 2.13 -11.63 -5.91
CA VAL A 149 3.23 -12.62 -5.87
C VAL A 149 4.39 -12.16 -6.74
N LEU A 150 4.13 -11.71 -7.96
CA LEU A 150 5.16 -11.22 -8.87
C LEU A 150 5.79 -9.91 -8.40
N TYR A 151 5.01 -9.01 -7.78
CA TYR A 151 5.55 -7.81 -7.12
C TYR A 151 6.56 -8.17 -6.01
N CYS A 152 6.21 -9.14 -5.16
CA CYS A 152 7.04 -9.57 -4.05
C CYS A 152 8.20 -10.51 -4.44
N THR A 153 8.28 -10.94 -5.71
CA THR A 153 9.27 -11.94 -6.15
C THR A 153 10.28 -11.31 -7.09
N SER A 154 11.54 -11.29 -6.66
CA SER A 154 12.65 -10.85 -7.51
C SER A 154 12.83 -11.77 -8.73
N LYS A 155 13.41 -11.26 -9.81
CA LYS A 155 13.70 -12.06 -11.01
C LYS A 155 14.54 -13.31 -10.70
N SER A 156 15.56 -13.18 -9.86
CA SER A 156 16.42 -14.30 -9.47
C SER A 156 15.67 -15.35 -8.64
N THR A 157 14.85 -14.91 -7.67
CA THR A 157 14.00 -15.82 -6.88
C THR A 157 13.00 -16.55 -7.76
N TRP A 158 12.42 -15.87 -8.75
CA TRP A 158 11.48 -16.47 -9.70
C TRP A 158 12.14 -17.55 -10.55
N GLU A 159 13.31 -17.28 -11.15
CA GLU A 159 14.02 -18.28 -11.94
C GLU A 159 14.52 -19.45 -11.09
N ALA A 160 14.99 -19.19 -9.86
CA ALA A 160 15.36 -20.25 -8.93
C ALA A 160 14.18 -21.19 -8.61
N ARG A 161 12.99 -20.63 -8.38
CA ARG A 161 11.77 -21.42 -8.16
C ARG A 161 11.40 -22.25 -9.38
N LYS A 162 11.42 -21.68 -10.60
CA LYS A 162 11.17 -22.46 -11.82
C LYS A 162 12.15 -23.62 -11.98
N ASN A 163 13.44 -23.37 -11.75
CA ASN A 163 14.48 -24.39 -11.87
C ASN A 163 14.30 -25.50 -10.83
N ALA A 164 13.85 -25.16 -9.61
CA ALA A 164 13.52 -26.15 -8.59
C ALA A 164 12.32 -27.02 -9.02
N TYR A 165 11.22 -26.42 -9.48
CA TYR A 165 10.05 -27.19 -9.93
C TYR A 165 10.36 -28.06 -11.15
N ARG A 166 11.10 -27.56 -12.14
CA ARG A 166 11.55 -28.35 -13.31
C ARG A 166 12.37 -29.58 -12.94
N LYS A 167 13.11 -29.53 -11.83
CA LYS A 167 13.85 -30.70 -11.32
C LYS A 167 12.93 -31.74 -10.67
N TRP A 168 11.73 -31.34 -10.26
CA TRP A 168 10.80 -32.15 -9.48
C TRP A 168 9.57 -32.64 -10.27
N GLY A 169 9.46 -32.28 -11.56
CA GLY A 169 8.39 -32.70 -12.47
C GLY A 169 7.27 -31.68 -12.55
#